data_AF-A0A1Z5HAC8-F1
#
_entry.id   AF-A0A1Z5HAC8-F1
#
_cell.length_a   1.000
_cell.length_b   1.000
_cell.length_c   1.000
_cell.angle_alpha   90.00
_cell.angle_beta   90.00
_cell.angle_gamma   90.00
#
_symmetry.space_group_name_H-M   'P 1'
#
loop_
_entity.id
_entity.type
_entity.pdbx_description
1 polymer ?
#
loop_
_entity_poly.entity_id
_entity_poly.type
_entity_poly.pdbx_seq_one_letter_code
_entity_poly.pdbx_strand_id
1 'polypeptide(L)'
;MNSESLFSMALGLQSPWKVEEIIFSNDNILEQNELHLQIGFESGARFADESGVLCPVHDTVDRQWQHLSFFEHSCYLHCSVPRITTTDGKVRTVEVPWARPGSGFTLLFEAMAWALIEREMPVNRVAEMLKVNPQRIWTIFNHWIGKAKIADDVSSITQLGIDETSSKKGHKYVTLGVDLDESRVIFVTEGKGKATLHNLQEHLENKGVEKEQIEQISRDLSPSFIAGAAEAFPSAEITFDRFHVVKLLNEAMNQVRISERKEHDALKGHKYTFLRNRENLTNKQEVSLAEMIELYPTLGQAYRLKELMVNAR
;
A
#
# COMPACT_ATOMS: atom_id res chain seq x y z
N MET A 1 40.52 -7.90 16.80
CA MET A 1 39.10 -8.24 16.70
C MET A 1 39.00 -9.52 15.90
N ASN A 2 38.45 -10.59 16.48
CA ASN A 2 38.20 -11.83 15.74
C ASN A 2 36.87 -11.72 14.96
N SER A 3 36.65 -12.65 14.04
CA SER A 3 35.47 -12.65 13.17
C SER A 3 34.16 -12.69 13.98
N GLU A 4 34.12 -13.45 15.07
CA GLU A 4 32.94 -13.58 15.94
C GLU A 4 32.57 -12.24 16.59
N SER A 5 33.56 -11.49 17.07
CA SER A 5 33.35 -10.15 17.63
C SER A 5 32.86 -9.17 16.56
N LEU A 6 33.43 -9.25 15.33
CA LEU A 6 33.00 -8.41 14.21
C LEU A 6 31.53 -8.68 13.85
N PHE A 7 31.14 -9.94 13.66
CA PHE A 7 29.77 -10.30 13.31
C PHE A 7 28.79 -10.03 14.45
N SER A 8 29.19 -10.20 15.71
CA SER A 8 28.36 -9.81 16.87
C SER A 8 28.06 -8.31 16.82
N MET A 9 29.07 -7.48 16.55
CA MET A 9 28.89 -6.03 16.39
C MET A 9 28.07 -5.67 15.15
N ALA A 10 28.30 -6.32 14.01
CA ALA A 10 27.58 -6.06 12.76
C ALA A 10 26.08 -6.41 12.87
N LEU A 11 25.75 -7.49 13.60
CA LEU A 11 24.37 -7.87 13.92
C LEU A 11 23.76 -7.01 15.04
N GLY A 12 24.54 -6.12 15.67
CA GLY A 12 24.08 -5.30 16.79
C GLY A 12 23.77 -6.10 18.06
N LEU A 13 24.34 -7.31 18.22
CA LEU A 13 24.12 -8.13 19.40
C LEU A 13 24.66 -7.44 20.65
N GLN A 14 23.84 -7.45 21.70
CA GLN A 14 24.20 -6.95 23.03
C GLN A 14 24.24 -8.12 24.01
N SER A 15 25.00 -7.96 25.09
CA SER A 15 25.03 -8.95 26.17
C SER A 15 23.59 -9.28 26.63
N PRO A 16 23.25 -10.57 26.83
CA PRO A 16 24.17 -11.71 26.88
C PRO A 16 24.46 -12.38 25.52
N TRP A 17 23.90 -11.87 24.42
CA TRP A 17 23.99 -12.51 23.10
C TRP A 17 25.34 -12.30 22.43
N LYS A 18 25.85 -13.34 21.78
CA LYS A 18 27.10 -13.30 21.02
C LYS A 18 27.10 -14.33 19.89
N VAL A 19 27.86 -14.06 18.85
CA VAL A 19 28.22 -15.09 17.87
C VAL A 19 29.27 -16.00 18.51
N GLU A 20 28.99 -17.29 18.50
CA GLU A 20 29.87 -18.33 19.05
C GLU A 20 30.65 -19.05 17.95
N GLU A 21 30.05 -19.22 16.79
CA GLU A 21 30.65 -19.92 15.66
C GLU A 21 30.20 -19.31 14.33
N ILE A 22 31.11 -19.31 13.36
CA ILE A 22 30.86 -18.86 11.99
C ILE A 22 31.24 -19.99 11.06
N ILE A 23 30.26 -20.51 10.33
CA ILE A 23 30.44 -21.60 9.38
C ILE A 23 30.12 -21.05 7.99
N PHE A 24 31.08 -21.17 7.08
CA PHE A 24 30.89 -20.86 5.68
C PHE A 24 30.96 -22.16 4.88
N SER A 25 29.83 -22.58 4.32
CA SER A 25 29.66 -23.88 3.67
C SER A 25 29.07 -23.72 2.27
N ASN A 26 29.20 -24.75 1.45
CA ASN A 26 28.53 -24.80 0.15
C ASN A 26 27.23 -25.62 0.30
N ASP A 27 26.10 -25.06 -0.13
CA ASP A 27 24.88 -25.82 -0.30
C ASP A 27 25.07 -26.79 -1.48
N ASN A 28 25.21 -28.07 -1.15
CA ASN A 28 25.44 -29.13 -2.13
C ASN A 28 24.30 -29.30 -3.15
N ILE A 29 23.11 -28.74 -2.90
CA ILE A 29 21.95 -28.83 -3.80
C ILE A 29 21.89 -27.62 -4.72
N LEU A 30 22.11 -26.42 -4.19
CA LEU A 30 22.02 -25.17 -4.94
C LEU A 30 23.36 -24.70 -5.53
N GLU A 31 24.46 -25.39 -5.21
CA GLU A 31 25.85 -25.01 -5.53
C GLU A 31 26.16 -23.55 -5.19
N GLN A 32 25.61 -23.08 -4.07
CA GLN A 32 25.76 -21.71 -3.59
C GLN A 32 26.36 -21.72 -2.19
N ASN A 33 27.33 -20.84 -1.94
CA ASN A 33 27.85 -20.72 -0.59
C ASN A 33 26.81 -20.06 0.33
N GLU A 34 26.81 -20.51 1.58
CA GLU A 34 25.96 -20.08 2.66
C GLU A 34 26.81 -19.71 3.88
N LEU A 35 26.45 -18.62 4.55
CA LEU A 35 27.03 -18.19 5.82
C LEU A 35 26.07 -18.54 6.95
N HIS A 36 26.51 -19.40 7.85
CA HIS A 36 25.78 -19.79 9.05
C HIS A 36 26.46 -19.16 10.27
N LEU A 37 25.69 -18.36 11.02
CA LEU A 37 26.15 -17.70 12.24
C LEU A 37 25.45 -18.37 13.43
N GLN A 38 26.20 -19.10 14.25
CA GLN A 38 25.70 -19.67 15.48
C GLN A 38 25.72 -18.59 16.56
N ILE A 39 24.54 -18.18 17.01
CA ILE A 39 24.34 -17.23 18.09
C ILE A 39 24.05 -18.01 19.36
N GLY A 40 24.84 -17.74 20.38
CA GLY A 40 24.61 -18.22 21.73
C GLY A 40 24.48 -17.07 22.72
N PHE A 41 24.57 -17.41 23.99
CA PHE A 41 24.49 -16.45 25.08
C PHE A 41 25.54 -16.77 26.15
N GLU A 42 25.92 -15.76 26.95
CA GLU A 42 26.88 -15.92 28.03
C GLU A 42 26.45 -16.99 29.05
N SER A 43 27.39 -17.83 29.49
CA SER A 43 27.10 -18.86 30.50
C SER A 43 26.62 -18.22 31.81
N GLY A 44 25.54 -18.76 32.37
CA GLY A 44 24.89 -18.20 33.56
C GLY A 44 23.98 -17.00 33.27
N ALA A 45 23.76 -16.63 32.00
CA ALA A 45 22.81 -15.59 31.64
C ALA A 45 21.41 -15.90 32.18
N ARG A 46 20.69 -14.83 32.52
CA ARG A 46 19.31 -14.88 32.97
C ARG A 46 18.48 -13.98 32.06
N PHE A 47 17.25 -14.38 31.79
CA PHE A 47 16.37 -13.66 30.88
C PHE A 47 15.09 -13.25 31.61
N ALA A 48 14.58 -12.07 31.24
CA ALA A 48 13.37 -11.53 31.84
C ALA A 48 12.14 -12.37 31.44
N ASP A 49 11.27 -12.64 32.39
CA ASP A 49 9.90 -13.08 32.12
C ASP A 49 8.98 -11.89 31.75
N GLU A 50 7.69 -12.14 31.50
CA GLU A 50 6.71 -11.10 31.15
C GLU A 50 6.57 -10.01 32.23
N SER A 51 6.95 -10.31 33.48
CA SER A 51 6.94 -9.35 34.60
C SER A 51 8.26 -8.59 34.75
N GLY A 52 9.25 -8.87 33.88
CA GLY A 52 10.58 -8.26 33.93
C GLY A 52 11.56 -8.94 34.89
N VAL A 53 11.19 -10.07 35.50
CA VAL A 53 12.04 -10.76 36.49
C VAL A 53 13.05 -11.66 35.78
N LEU A 54 14.34 -11.54 36.14
CA LEU A 54 15.42 -12.33 35.56
C LEU A 54 15.39 -13.78 36.06
N CYS A 55 14.93 -14.68 35.20
CA CYS A 55 14.82 -16.11 35.45
C CYS A 55 16.02 -16.89 34.90
N PRO A 56 16.43 -17.98 35.57
CA PRO A 56 17.45 -18.87 35.03
C PRO A 56 16.93 -19.62 33.81
N VAL A 57 17.84 -19.97 32.90
CA VAL A 57 17.56 -20.85 31.76
C VAL A 57 17.26 -22.26 32.28
N HIS A 58 16.11 -22.79 31.87
CA HIS A 58 15.68 -24.16 32.12
C HIS A 58 16.33 -25.13 31.12
N ASP A 59 16.15 -24.84 29.84
CA ASP A 59 16.77 -25.55 28.71
C ASP A 59 16.72 -24.66 27.45
N THR A 60 17.04 -25.21 26.28
CA THR A 60 17.08 -24.47 25.01
C THR A 60 16.25 -25.16 23.92
N VAL A 61 15.89 -24.40 22.89
CA VAL A 61 15.26 -24.92 21.66
C VAL A 61 15.94 -24.33 20.44
N ASP A 62 16.41 -25.19 19.55
CA ASP A 62 17.10 -24.75 18.34
C ASP A 62 16.14 -24.07 17.37
N ARG A 63 16.57 -22.92 16.85
CA ARG A 63 15.86 -22.15 15.84
C ARG A 63 16.83 -21.60 14.81
N GLN A 64 16.30 -21.42 13.61
CA GLN A 64 17.00 -20.85 12.48
C GLN A 64 16.17 -19.72 11.88
N TRP A 65 16.86 -18.64 11.46
CA TRP A 65 16.29 -17.55 10.69
C TRP A 65 17.15 -17.27 9.48
N GLN A 66 16.53 -17.00 8.34
CA GLN A 66 17.24 -16.42 7.21
C GLN A 66 17.44 -14.92 7.45
N HIS A 67 18.68 -14.47 7.22
CA HIS A 67 19.11 -13.09 7.33
C HIS A 67 19.42 -12.51 5.94
N LEU A 68 19.74 -11.23 5.88
CA LEU A 68 20.22 -10.60 4.64
C LEU A 68 21.46 -11.32 4.14
N SER A 69 21.56 -11.48 2.81
CA SER A 69 22.70 -12.13 2.18
C SER A 69 24.01 -11.46 2.58
N PHE A 70 25.02 -12.28 2.87
CA PHE A 70 26.38 -11.82 3.06
C PHE A 70 27.06 -11.80 1.68
N PHE A 71 27.17 -10.60 1.10
CA PHE A 71 27.45 -10.43 -0.34
C PHE A 71 26.42 -11.21 -1.18
N GLU A 72 26.87 -12.16 -2.01
CA GLU A 72 26.01 -12.99 -2.86
C GLU A 72 25.51 -14.28 -2.17
N HIS A 73 26.03 -14.56 -0.96
CA HIS A 73 25.82 -15.80 -0.23
C HIS A 73 24.62 -15.70 0.71
N SER A 74 23.78 -16.73 0.73
CA SER A 74 22.66 -16.80 1.67
C SER A 74 23.20 -16.78 3.10
N CYS A 75 22.53 -16.09 4.01
CA CYS A 75 22.96 -16.02 5.41
C CYS A 75 21.86 -16.53 6.33
N TYR A 76 22.23 -17.35 7.31
CA TYR A 76 21.31 -17.87 8.32
C TYR A 76 21.87 -17.65 9.72
N LEU A 77 21.00 -17.19 10.62
CA LEU A 77 21.26 -17.15 12.05
C LEU A 77 20.69 -18.41 12.67
N HIS A 78 21.50 -19.08 13.48
CA HIS A 78 21.12 -20.25 14.26
C HIS A 78 21.22 -19.88 15.73
N CYS A 79 20.28 -20.31 16.56
CA CYS A 79 20.35 -20.09 18.00
C CYS A 79 19.63 -21.19 18.74
N SER A 80 20.29 -21.74 19.76
CA SER A 80 19.66 -22.56 20.79
C SER A 80 18.95 -21.62 21.77
N VAL A 81 17.73 -21.18 21.41
CA VAL A 81 16.99 -20.14 22.12
C VAL A 81 16.67 -20.61 23.53
N PRO A 82 17.03 -19.83 24.58
CA PRO A 82 16.77 -20.19 25.96
C PRO A 82 15.27 -20.24 26.25
N ARG A 83 14.87 -21.24 27.01
CA ARG A 83 13.58 -21.30 27.69
C ARG A 83 13.82 -21.09 29.18
N ILE A 84 13.00 -20.25 29.80
CA ILE A 84 13.10 -19.91 31.22
C ILE A 84 11.91 -20.49 31.99
N THR A 85 12.13 -20.84 33.25
CA THR A 85 11.04 -21.07 34.20
C THR A 85 10.61 -19.72 34.75
N THR A 86 9.41 -19.28 34.37
CA THR A 86 8.83 -17.99 34.76
C THR A 86 8.38 -18.00 36.21
N THR A 87 8.13 -16.81 36.77
CA THR A 87 7.69 -16.64 38.16
C THR A 87 6.37 -17.36 38.49
N ASP A 88 5.50 -17.57 37.49
CA ASP A 88 4.25 -18.35 37.60
C ASP A 88 4.47 -19.88 37.47
N GLY A 89 5.72 -20.34 37.40
CA GLY A 89 6.09 -21.75 37.35
C GLY A 89 5.97 -22.40 35.96
N LYS A 90 5.67 -21.62 34.91
CA LYS A 90 5.59 -22.14 33.53
C LYS A 90 6.96 -22.08 32.84
N VAL A 91 7.13 -22.87 31.79
CA VAL A 91 8.32 -22.80 30.93
C VAL A 91 7.96 -22.01 29.68
N ARG A 92 8.74 -20.98 29.36
CA ARG A 92 8.52 -20.12 28.19
C ARG A 92 9.81 -19.88 27.42
N THR A 93 9.70 -19.81 26.10
CA THR A 93 10.82 -19.46 25.23
C THR A 93 11.04 -17.95 25.24
N VAL A 94 12.29 -17.53 25.41
CA VAL A 94 12.69 -16.11 25.40
C VAL A 94 12.52 -15.53 24.00
N GLU A 95 12.05 -14.28 23.92
CA GLU A 95 12.04 -13.52 22.67
C GLU A 95 13.46 -13.06 22.31
N VAL A 96 13.85 -13.29 21.05
CA VAL A 96 15.16 -12.88 20.55
C VAL A 96 15.10 -11.47 19.94
N PRO A 97 16.13 -10.64 20.10
CA PRO A 97 16.08 -9.25 19.66
C PRO A 97 16.07 -9.07 18.13
N TRP A 98 16.47 -10.08 17.37
CA TRP A 98 16.60 -10.00 15.90
C TRP A 98 15.40 -10.58 15.14
N ALA A 99 14.40 -11.18 15.78
CA ALA A 99 13.27 -11.80 15.09
C ALA A 99 11.99 -11.80 15.93
N ARG A 100 10.86 -11.54 15.28
CA ARG A 100 9.54 -11.65 15.92
C ARG A 100 9.12 -13.12 16.13
N PRO A 101 8.25 -13.42 17.12
CA PRO A 101 7.73 -14.76 17.33
C PRO A 101 7.11 -15.38 16.06
N GLY A 102 7.44 -16.65 15.81
CA GLY A 102 6.91 -17.44 14.70
C GLY A 102 7.48 -17.10 13.32
N SER A 103 8.33 -16.08 13.18
CA SER A 103 9.03 -15.81 11.92
C SER A 103 10.25 -16.71 11.75
N GLY A 104 10.47 -17.19 10.53
CA GLY A 104 11.72 -17.82 10.09
C GLY A 104 12.69 -16.82 9.45
N PHE A 105 12.47 -15.53 9.66
CA PHE A 105 13.30 -14.44 9.16
C PHE A 105 13.68 -13.49 10.28
N THR A 106 14.82 -12.84 10.10
CA THR A 106 15.21 -11.71 10.96
C THR A 106 14.39 -10.45 10.63
N LEU A 107 14.26 -9.53 11.59
CA LEU A 107 13.58 -8.24 11.42
C LEU A 107 14.21 -7.42 10.28
N LEU A 108 15.54 -7.46 10.12
CA LEU A 108 16.23 -6.79 9.02
C LEU A 108 15.93 -7.42 7.66
N PHE A 109 15.77 -8.75 7.59
CA PHE A 109 15.31 -9.41 6.37
C PHE A 109 13.89 -8.98 6.03
N GLU A 110 12.98 -8.99 7.01
CA GLU A 110 11.60 -8.55 6.80
C GLU A 110 11.53 -7.08 6.36
N ALA A 111 12.33 -6.20 6.97
CA ALA A 111 12.43 -4.79 6.60
C ALA A 111 12.95 -4.57 5.16
N MET A 112 13.94 -5.35 4.72
CA MET A 112 14.42 -5.31 3.33
C MET A 112 13.34 -5.79 2.36
N ALA A 113 12.68 -6.91 2.65
CA ALA A 113 11.57 -7.40 1.83
C ALA A 113 10.47 -6.34 1.69
N TRP A 114 10.14 -5.67 2.79
CA TRP A 114 9.19 -4.56 2.82
C TRP A 114 9.64 -3.37 1.95
N ALA A 115 10.87 -2.90 2.12
CA ALA A 115 11.42 -1.77 1.37
C ALA A 115 11.45 -2.03 -0.14
N LEU A 116 11.64 -3.28 -0.58
CA LEU A 116 11.56 -3.63 -2.00
C LEU A 116 10.12 -3.56 -2.52
N ILE A 117 9.14 -4.05 -1.76
CA ILE A 117 7.72 -3.97 -2.12
C ILE A 117 7.23 -2.52 -2.19
N GLU A 118 7.66 -1.67 -1.25
CA GLU A 118 7.34 -0.25 -1.22
C GLU A 118 7.83 0.49 -2.48
N ARG A 119 8.90 -0.01 -3.10
CA ARG A 119 9.42 0.49 -4.39
C ARG A 119 8.74 -0.15 -5.60
N GLU A 120 7.49 -0.58 -5.43
CA GLU A 120 6.63 -1.16 -6.45
C GLU A 120 7.18 -2.46 -7.08
N MET A 121 8.11 -3.16 -6.41
CA MET A 121 8.59 -4.45 -6.91
C MET A 121 7.54 -5.54 -6.70
N PRO A 122 7.19 -6.32 -7.75
CA PRO A 122 6.27 -7.45 -7.59
C PRO A 122 6.80 -8.48 -6.59
N VAL A 123 5.92 -9.03 -5.75
CA VAL A 123 6.29 -10.02 -4.71
C VAL A 123 7.12 -11.18 -5.25
N ASN A 124 6.82 -11.68 -6.46
CA ASN A 124 7.60 -12.74 -7.10
C ASN A 124 9.06 -12.31 -7.37
N ARG A 125 9.29 -11.05 -7.79
CA ARG A 125 10.64 -10.52 -8.03
C ARG A 125 11.39 -10.30 -6.73
N VAL A 126 10.71 -9.82 -5.69
CA VAL A 126 11.28 -9.70 -4.34
C VAL A 126 11.71 -11.08 -3.83
N ALA A 127 10.86 -12.09 -3.99
CA ALA A 127 11.13 -13.46 -3.59
C ALA A 127 12.33 -14.07 -4.35
N GLU A 128 12.42 -13.87 -5.66
CA GLU A 128 13.57 -14.26 -6.47
C GLU A 128 14.87 -13.59 -5.99
N MET A 129 14.85 -12.27 -5.79
CA MET A 129 16.02 -11.50 -5.34
C MET A 129 16.49 -11.91 -3.95
N LEU A 130 15.55 -12.21 -3.05
CA LEU A 130 15.84 -12.65 -1.68
C LEU A 130 15.98 -14.18 -1.55
N LYS A 131 15.92 -14.92 -2.66
CA LYS A 131 16.06 -16.39 -2.73
C LYS A 131 15.10 -17.13 -1.78
N VAL A 132 13.83 -16.75 -1.79
CA VAL A 132 12.79 -17.38 -0.95
C VAL A 132 11.53 -17.71 -1.74
N ASN A 133 10.70 -18.59 -1.18
CA ASN A 133 9.38 -18.85 -1.73
C ASN A 133 8.50 -17.58 -1.63
N PRO A 134 7.82 -17.14 -2.71
CA PRO A 134 6.94 -15.96 -2.69
C PRO A 134 5.88 -15.97 -1.59
N GLN A 135 5.37 -17.14 -1.20
CA GLN A 135 4.39 -17.26 -0.13
C GLN A 135 4.95 -16.79 1.22
N ARG A 136 6.26 -16.97 1.45
CA ARG A 136 6.93 -16.49 2.67
C ARG A 136 7.00 -14.96 2.70
N ILE A 137 7.18 -14.31 1.55
CA ILE A 137 7.11 -12.84 1.43
C ILE A 137 5.69 -12.35 1.73
N TRP A 138 4.65 -13.03 1.21
CA TRP A 138 3.27 -12.71 1.56
C TRP A 138 2.98 -12.82 3.07
N THR A 139 3.56 -13.81 3.76
CA THR A 139 3.43 -13.92 5.21
C THR A 139 4.04 -12.72 5.94
N ILE A 140 5.19 -12.21 5.49
CA ILE A 140 5.81 -10.98 6.02
C ILE A 140 4.87 -9.80 5.77
N PHE A 141 4.44 -9.62 4.52
CA PHE A 141 3.58 -8.52 4.10
C PHE A 141 2.28 -8.46 4.90
N ASN A 142 1.56 -9.59 4.99
CA ASN A 142 0.29 -9.69 5.69
C ASN A 142 0.43 -9.43 7.20
N HIS A 143 1.54 -9.84 7.82
CA HIS A 143 1.79 -9.56 9.24
C HIS A 143 1.89 -8.04 9.49
N TRP A 144 2.74 -7.35 8.73
CA TRP A 144 2.99 -5.92 8.93
C TRP A 144 1.81 -5.06 8.49
N ILE A 145 1.19 -5.36 7.35
CA ILE A 145 -0.06 -4.70 6.93
C ILE A 145 -1.18 -4.94 7.93
N GLY A 146 -1.34 -6.16 8.44
CA GLY A 146 -2.35 -6.47 9.44
C GLY A 146 -2.19 -5.60 10.68
N LYS A 147 -0.95 -5.45 11.17
CA LYS A 147 -0.63 -4.58 12.30
C LYS A 147 -0.91 -3.10 11.99
N ALA A 148 -0.50 -2.62 10.82
CA ALA A 148 -0.77 -1.26 10.37
C ALA A 148 -2.27 -0.97 10.25
N LYS A 149 -3.04 -1.88 9.65
CA LYS A 149 -4.50 -1.75 9.50
C LYS A 149 -5.21 -1.73 10.85
N ILE A 150 -4.74 -2.48 11.84
CA ILE A 150 -5.31 -2.42 13.21
C ILE A 150 -5.02 -1.06 13.84
N ALA A 151 -3.78 -0.57 13.72
CA ALA A 151 -3.35 0.71 14.26
C ALA A 151 -3.85 1.94 13.49
N ASP A 152 -4.39 1.75 12.29
CA ASP A 152 -4.90 2.82 11.45
C ASP A 152 -6.02 3.59 12.16
N ASP A 153 -5.82 4.89 12.32
CA ASP A 153 -6.77 5.80 12.96
C ASP A 153 -7.45 6.62 11.89
N VAL A 154 -8.77 6.50 11.78
CA VAL A 154 -9.62 7.22 10.82
C VAL A 154 -10.61 8.12 11.55
N SER A 155 -10.42 8.38 12.85
CA SER A 155 -11.37 9.12 13.68
C SER A 155 -11.62 10.56 13.22
N SER A 156 -10.70 11.16 12.46
CA SER A 156 -10.78 12.53 11.94
C SER A 156 -11.62 12.68 10.68
N ILE A 157 -11.99 11.59 10.00
CA ILE A 157 -12.56 11.67 8.65
C ILE A 157 -13.94 12.34 8.64
N THR A 158 -14.12 13.30 7.74
CA THR A 158 -15.43 13.94 7.48
C THR A 158 -15.80 13.93 5.99
N GLN A 159 -14.81 13.90 5.11
CA GLN A 159 -14.99 13.93 3.66
C GLN A 159 -14.50 12.63 3.00
N LEU A 160 -15.42 11.92 2.35
CA LEU A 160 -15.17 10.60 1.79
C LEU A 160 -15.21 10.63 0.25
N GLY A 161 -14.10 10.24 -0.37
CA GLY A 161 -14.00 9.98 -1.80
C GLY A 161 -14.32 8.53 -2.08
N ILE A 162 -15.16 8.26 -3.09
CA ILE A 162 -15.50 6.89 -3.47
C ILE A 162 -15.30 6.71 -4.97
N ASP A 163 -14.43 5.77 -5.32
CA ASP A 163 -14.08 5.46 -6.71
C ASP A 163 -14.16 3.95 -7.00
N GLU A 164 -14.34 3.61 -8.28
CA GLU A 164 -14.33 2.23 -8.76
C GLU A 164 -13.36 2.06 -9.89
N THR A 165 -12.46 1.08 -9.74
CA THR A 165 -11.53 0.73 -10.80
C THR A 165 -11.66 -0.72 -11.21
N SER A 166 -11.46 -0.96 -12.50
CA SER A 166 -11.43 -2.30 -13.06
C SER A 166 -10.10 -2.96 -12.68
N SER A 167 -10.11 -3.94 -11.79
CA SER A 167 -8.88 -4.60 -11.32
C SER A 167 -8.22 -5.47 -12.39
N LYS A 168 -9.01 -6.14 -13.25
CA LYS A 168 -8.55 -6.96 -14.40
C LYS A 168 -9.60 -6.97 -15.52
N LYS A 169 -9.19 -7.37 -16.73
CA LYS A 169 -10.14 -7.63 -17.83
C LYS A 169 -11.21 -8.65 -17.38
N GLY A 170 -12.46 -8.42 -17.79
CA GLY A 170 -13.58 -9.32 -17.49
C GLY A 170 -14.48 -8.88 -16.32
N HIS A 171 -14.72 -7.57 -16.18
CA HIS A 171 -15.68 -7.01 -15.21
C HIS A 171 -15.40 -7.33 -13.73
N LYS A 172 -14.12 -7.37 -13.34
CA LYS A 172 -13.73 -7.40 -11.93
C LYS A 172 -13.46 -5.97 -11.47
N TYR A 173 -14.22 -5.52 -10.48
CA TYR A 173 -14.14 -4.17 -9.93
C TYR A 173 -13.64 -4.21 -8.50
N VAL A 174 -12.97 -3.13 -8.09
CA VAL A 174 -12.71 -2.82 -6.69
C VAL A 174 -13.24 -1.42 -6.41
N THR A 175 -13.91 -1.26 -5.27
CA THR A 175 -14.33 0.04 -4.76
C THR A 175 -13.30 0.51 -3.75
N LEU A 176 -12.90 1.77 -3.86
CA LEU A 176 -11.98 2.45 -2.95
C LEU A 176 -12.75 3.48 -2.13
N GLY A 177 -12.53 3.48 -0.82
CA GLY A 177 -12.86 4.59 0.08
C GLY A 177 -11.60 5.38 0.36
N VAL A 178 -11.68 6.69 0.19
CA VAL A 178 -10.56 7.63 0.30
C VAL A 178 -10.91 8.74 1.27
N ASP A 179 -10.05 9.02 2.22
CA ASP A 179 -10.12 10.24 3.01
C ASP A 179 -9.64 11.41 2.13
N LEU A 180 -10.54 12.35 1.84
CA LEU A 180 -10.25 13.49 0.97
C LEU A 180 -9.42 14.56 1.67
N ASP A 181 -9.55 14.69 3.00
CA ASP A 181 -8.80 15.67 3.79
C ASP A 181 -7.33 15.24 3.92
N GLU A 182 -7.10 13.97 4.25
CA GLU A 182 -5.75 13.42 4.41
C GLU A 182 -5.17 12.84 3.11
N SER A 183 -5.93 12.84 2.03
CA SER A 183 -5.51 12.33 0.70
C SER A 183 -4.97 10.89 0.74
N ARG A 184 -5.68 9.99 1.43
CA ARG A 184 -5.25 8.59 1.61
C ARG A 184 -6.38 7.59 1.43
N VAL A 185 -6.02 6.39 0.99
CA VAL A 185 -6.96 5.26 0.90
C VAL A 185 -7.15 4.67 2.29
N ILE A 186 -8.40 4.60 2.75
CA ILE A 186 -8.76 4.03 4.07
C ILE A 186 -9.36 2.63 3.92
N PHE A 187 -9.96 2.33 2.77
CA PHE A 187 -10.65 1.07 2.58
C PHE A 187 -10.67 0.64 1.11
N VAL A 188 -10.55 -0.66 0.89
CA VAL A 188 -10.68 -1.27 -0.43
C VAL A 188 -11.49 -2.55 -0.29
N THR A 189 -12.51 -2.72 -1.14
CA THR A 189 -13.32 -3.93 -1.20
C THR A 189 -13.51 -4.39 -2.64
N GLU A 190 -13.59 -5.69 -2.85
CA GLU A 190 -13.98 -6.25 -4.15
C GLU A 190 -15.44 -5.92 -4.46
N GLY A 191 -15.74 -5.73 -5.75
CA GLY A 191 -17.08 -5.47 -6.25
C GLY A 191 -17.30 -4.01 -6.63
N LYS A 192 -18.58 -3.69 -6.83
CA LYS A 192 -19.06 -2.34 -7.13
C LYS A 192 -20.50 -2.12 -6.66
N GLY A 193 -20.88 -0.86 -6.49
CA GLY A 193 -22.26 -0.45 -6.19
C GLY A 193 -22.64 -0.51 -4.72
N LYS A 194 -23.94 -0.66 -4.43
CA LYS A 194 -24.49 -0.45 -3.08
C LYS A 194 -23.86 -1.33 -1.98
N ALA A 195 -23.57 -2.60 -2.26
CA ALA A 195 -23.00 -3.50 -1.25
C ALA A 195 -21.60 -3.06 -0.78
N THR A 196 -20.78 -2.48 -1.67
CA THR A 196 -19.43 -2.04 -1.31
C THR A 196 -19.45 -0.81 -0.41
N LEU A 197 -20.48 0.03 -0.52
CA LEU A 197 -20.69 1.16 0.39
C LEU A 197 -21.07 0.72 1.79
N HIS A 198 -21.91 -0.29 1.94
CA HIS A 198 -22.23 -0.83 3.27
C HIS A 198 -20.99 -1.46 3.93
N ASN A 199 -20.15 -2.16 3.16
CA ASN A 199 -18.88 -2.68 3.69
C ASN A 199 -17.95 -1.55 4.17
N LEU A 200 -17.94 -0.41 3.45
CA LEU A 200 -17.18 0.77 3.84
C LEU A 200 -17.74 1.43 5.10
N GLN A 201 -19.07 1.58 5.18
CA GLN A 201 -19.75 2.07 6.37
C GLN A 201 -19.44 1.18 7.58
N GLU A 202 -19.60 -0.14 7.46
CA GLU A 202 -19.29 -1.10 8.53
C GLU A 202 -17.81 -1.02 8.95
N HIS A 203 -16.90 -0.81 7.99
CA HIS A 203 -15.49 -0.63 8.30
C HIS A 203 -15.24 0.62 9.17
N LEU A 204 -15.86 1.74 8.84
CA LEU A 204 -15.77 3.00 9.59
C LEU A 204 -16.39 2.87 10.99
N GLU A 205 -17.57 2.26 11.10
CA GLU A 205 -18.24 2.00 12.37
C GLU A 205 -17.38 1.10 13.28
N ASN A 206 -16.76 0.06 12.74
CA ASN A 206 -15.81 -0.79 13.47
C ASN A 206 -14.55 -0.04 13.94
N LYS A 207 -14.25 1.11 13.31
CA LYS A 207 -13.16 2.02 13.70
C LYS A 207 -13.63 3.17 14.60
N GLY A 208 -14.90 3.17 15.01
CA GLY A 208 -15.48 4.18 15.89
C GLY A 208 -15.93 5.46 15.19
N VAL A 209 -16.03 5.44 13.86
CA VAL A 209 -16.56 6.56 13.07
C VAL A 209 -18.04 6.30 12.79
N GLU A 210 -18.90 7.14 13.35
CA GLU A 210 -20.33 7.11 13.09
C GLU A 210 -20.61 7.63 11.67
N LYS A 211 -21.61 7.06 10.98
CA LYS A 211 -21.96 7.48 9.62
C LYS A 211 -22.40 8.95 9.52
N GLU A 212 -22.92 9.52 10.61
CA GLU A 212 -23.30 10.93 10.70
C GLU A 212 -22.09 11.87 10.73
N GLN A 213 -20.89 11.37 11.03
CA GLN A 213 -19.64 12.14 10.96
C GLN A 213 -19.23 12.46 9.52
N ILE A 214 -19.69 11.66 8.55
CA ILE A 214 -19.40 11.90 7.15
C ILE A 214 -20.32 13.01 6.64
N GLU A 215 -19.73 14.18 6.42
CA GLU A 215 -20.43 15.39 5.99
C GLU A 215 -20.49 15.50 4.46
N GLN A 216 -19.50 14.96 3.76
CA GLN A 216 -19.43 15.04 2.29
C GLN A 216 -18.98 13.72 1.68
N ILE A 217 -19.60 13.36 0.55
CA ILE A 217 -19.16 12.27 -0.32
C ILE A 217 -18.87 12.82 -1.72
N SER A 218 -17.65 12.60 -2.21
CA SER A 218 -17.28 12.85 -3.61
C SER A 218 -17.20 11.53 -4.38
N ARG A 219 -17.77 11.48 -5.58
CA ARG A 219 -17.99 10.21 -6.31
C ARG A 219 -18.16 10.38 -7.81
N ASP A 220 -18.09 9.27 -8.54
CA ASP A 220 -18.52 9.19 -9.94
C ASP A 220 -20.05 9.34 -10.10
N LEU A 221 -20.48 9.69 -11.31
CA LEU A 221 -21.82 10.00 -11.78
C LEU A 221 -22.75 8.78 -11.91
N SER A 222 -22.32 7.59 -11.46
CA SER A 222 -23.13 6.37 -11.55
C SER A 222 -24.42 6.46 -10.71
N PRO A 223 -25.62 6.31 -11.30
CA PRO A 223 -26.89 6.36 -10.57
C PRO A 223 -27.00 5.28 -9.48
N SER A 224 -26.41 4.11 -9.73
CA SER A 224 -26.54 2.93 -8.86
C SER A 224 -25.94 3.14 -7.48
N PHE A 225 -25.11 4.16 -7.27
CA PHE A 225 -24.76 4.52 -5.91
C PHE A 225 -25.11 5.90 -5.40
N ILE A 226 -25.81 6.75 -6.16
CA ILE A 226 -26.51 7.87 -5.52
C ILE A 226 -27.44 7.30 -4.43
N ALA A 227 -28.21 6.27 -4.78
CA ALA A 227 -29.08 5.57 -3.84
C ALA A 227 -28.30 4.89 -2.70
N GLY A 228 -27.20 4.19 -3.03
CA GLY A 228 -26.39 3.50 -2.01
C GLY A 228 -25.70 4.45 -1.03
N ALA A 229 -25.21 5.60 -1.49
CA ALA A 229 -24.52 6.58 -0.66
C ALA A 229 -25.50 7.29 0.26
N ALA A 230 -26.67 7.68 -0.26
CA ALA A 230 -27.73 8.26 0.56
C ALA A 230 -28.26 7.30 1.64
N GLU A 231 -28.16 5.99 1.42
CA GLU A 231 -28.56 5.00 2.42
C GLU A 231 -27.47 4.72 3.46
N ALA A 232 -26.21 4.59 3.03
CA ALA A 232 -25.09 4.31 3.92
C ALA A 232 -24.68 5.53 4.75
N PHE A 233 -24.75 6.73 4.17
CA PHE A 233 -24.31 7.99 4.76
C PHE A 233 -25.38 9.07 4.56
N PRO A 234 -26.51 9.01 5.30
CA PRO A 234 -27.68 9.84 5.05
C PRO A 234 -27.46 11.33 5.34
N SER A 235 -26.48 11.69 6.17
CA SER A 235 -26.13 13.07 6.50
C SER A 235 -25.18 13.71 5.48
N ALA A 236 -24.55 12.91 4.62
CA ALA A 236 -23.51 13.39 3.73
C ALA A 236 -24.09 14.11 2.50
N GLU A 237 -23.56 15.29 2.20
CA GLU A 237 -23.81 15.95 0.93
C GLU A 237 -23.10 15.21 -0.20
N ILE A 238 -23.86 14.79 -1.21
CA ILE A 238 -23.31 14.09 -2.37
C ILE A 238 -22.83 15.11 -3.40
N THR A 239 -21.52 15.11 -3.63
CA THR A 239 -20.85 15.90 -4.66
C THR A 239 -20.31 14.99 -5.77
N PHE A 240 -20.34 15.48 -7.00
CA PHE A 240 -19.77 14.75 -8.12
C PHE A 240 -18.30 15.13 -8.30
N ASP A 241 -17.47 14.11 -8.52
CA ASP A 241 -16.07 14.31 -8.81
C ASP A 241 -15.91 15.17 -10.06
N ARG A 242 -15.19 16.28 -9.89
CA ARG A 242 -14.84 17.23 -10.94
C ARG A 242 -14.20 16.56 -12.14
N PHE A 243 -13.34 15.55 -11.94
CA PHE A 243 -12.70 14.85 -13.05
C PHE A 243 -13.74 14.20 -13.97
N HIS A 244 -14.73 13.52 -13.40
CA HIS A 244 -15.80 12.85 -14.14
C HIS A 244 -16.71 13.85 -14.86
N VAL A 245 -17.05 14.98 -14.21
CA VAL A 245 -17.80 16.08 -14.83
C VAL A 245 -17.04 16.68 -16.01
N VAL A 246 -15.75 17.01 -15.82
CA VAL A 246 -14.90 17.58 -16.88
C VAL A 246 -14.71 16.59 -18.04
N LYS A 247 -14.63 15.29 -17.75
CA LYS A 247 -14.58 14.24 -18.77
C LYS A 247 -15.83 14.25 -19.64
N LEU A 248 -17.04 14.31 -19.05
CA LEU A 248 -18.29 14.40 -19.81
C LEU A 248 -18.36 15.68 -20.66
N LEU A 249 -17.95 16.82 -20.11
CA LEU A 249 -17.90 18.09 -20.85
C LEU A 249 -16.97 18.01 -22.05
N ASN A 250 -15.79 17.38 -21.88
CA ASN A 250 -14.85 17.15 -22.97
C ASN A 250 -15.39 16.17 -24.03
N GLU A 251 -16.11 15.12 -23.61
CA GLU A 251 -16.78 14.20 -24.53
C GLU A 251 -17.87 14.92 -25.33
N ALA A 252 -18.73 15.70 -24.69
CA ALA A 252 -19.75 16.52 -25.33
C ALA A 252 -19.14 17.53 -26.32
N MET A 253 -18.11 18.26 -25.91
CA MET A 253 -17.37 19.19 -26.79
C MET A 253 -16.80 18.47 -28.01
N ASN A 254 -16.24 17.27 -27.82
CA ASN A 254 -15.74 16.47 -28.94
C ASN A 254 -16.87 15.96 -29.85
N GLN A 255 -18.06 15.64 -29.33
CA GLN A 255 -19.21 15.26 -30.15
C GLN A 255 -19.68 16.41 -31.04
N VAL A 256 -19.78 17.64 -30.49
CA VAL A 256 -20.10 18.83 -31.30
C VAL A 256 -19.06 19.02 -32.41
N ARG A 257 -17.77 18.93 -32.06
CA ARG A 257 -16.68 19.02 -33.06
C ARG A 257 -16.78 17.91 -34.12
N ILE A 258 -17.11 16.68 -33.75
CA ILE A 258 -17.29 15.57 -34.71
C ILE A 258 -18.45 15.85 -35.66
N SER A 259 -19.55 16.41 -35.14
CA SER A 259 -20.73 16.77 -35.93
C SER A 259 -20.40 17.86 -36.95
N GLU A 260 -19.85 18.99 -36.50
CA GLU A 260 -19.44 20.12 -37.35
C GLU A 260 -18.40 19.72 -38.41
N ARG A 261 -17.48 18.82 -38.05
CA ARG A 261 -16.42 18.33 -38.96
C ARG A 261 -16.96 17.48 -40.12
N LYS A 262 -18.23 17.08 -40.12
CA LYS A 262 -18.85 16.41 -41.29
C LYS A 262 -19.02 17.38 -42.46
N GLU A 263 -19.20 18.66 -42.18
CA GLU A 263 -19.44 19.71 -43.17
C GLU A 263 -18.23 20.66 -43.31
N HIS A 264 -17.30 20.61 -42.35
CA HIS A 264 -16.16 21.53 -42.26
C HIS A 264 -14.83 20.80 -42.06
N ASP A 265 -14.10 20.55 -43.16
CA ASP A 265 -12.81 19.86 -43.16
C ASP A 265 -11.70 20.60 -42.39
N ALA A 266 -11.80 21.93 -42.27
CA ALA A 266 -10.86 22.77 -41.53
C ALA A 266 -10.74 22.39 -40.04
N LEU A 267 -11.74 21.69 -39.47
CA LEU A 267 -11.71 21.19 -38.08
C LEU A 267 -10.86 19.93 -37.90
N LYS A 268 -10.29 19.37 -38.97
CA LYS A 268 -9.43 18.18 -38.92
C LYS A 268 -8.12 18.49 -38.20
N GLY A 269 -7.78 17.68 -37.18
CA GLY A 269 -6.56 17.87 -36.39
C GLY A 269 -6.72 18.80 -35.18
N HIS A 270 -7.85 19.51 -35.06
CA HIS A 270 -8.08 20.48 -33.99
C HIS A 270 -8.75 19.90 -32.73
N LYS A 271 -8.78 18.57 -32.55
CA LYS A 271 -9.39 17.94 -31.36
C LYS A 271 -8.85 18.54 -30.06
N TYR A 272 -7.52 18.60 -29.91
CA TYR A 272 -6.91 19.09 -28.67
C TYR A 272 -6.90 20.62 -28.53
N THR A 273 -7.24 21.35 -29.60
CA THR A 273 -7.45 22.80 -29.55
C THR A 273 -8.66 23.15 -28.68
N PHE A 274 -9.70 22.30 -28.67
CA PHE A 274 -10.92 22.51 -27.87
C PHE A 274 -10.93 21.74 -26.54
N LEU A 275 -10.16 20.66 -26.42
CA LEU A 275 -10.21 19.78 -25.24
C LEU A 275 -9.22 20.14 -24.13
N ARG A 276 -8.06 20.74 -24.45
CA ARG A 276 -7.09 21.16 -23.43
C ARG A 276 -7.59 22.38 -22.66
N ASN A 277 -7.10 22.56 -21.43
CA ASN A 277 -7.26 23.83 -20.72
C ASN A 277 -6.59 24.93 -21.53
N ARG A 278 -7.19 26.12 -21.52
CA ARG A 278 -6.70 27.26 -22.28
C ARG A 278 -5.25 27.63 -21.95
N GLU A 279 -4.89 27.56 -20.67
CA GLU A 279 -3.52 27.78 -20.17
C GLU A 279 -2.46 26.83 -20.74
N ASN A 280 -2.88 25.66 -21.24
CA ASN A 280 -2.02 24.60 -21.77
C ASN A 280 -1.99 24.58 -23.32
N LEU A 281 -2.57 25.60 -23.97
CA LEU A 281 -2.52 25.77 -25.41
C LEU A 281 -1.22 26.43 -25.83
N THR A 282 -0.68 26.01 -26.97
CA THR A 282 0.40 26.76 -27.64
C THR A 282 -0.16 28.02 -28.30
N ASN A 283 0.68 29.03 -28.54
CA ASN A 283 0.26 30.26 -29.24
C ASN A 283 -0.48 29.98 -30.56
N LYS A 284 0.00 28.98 -31.33
CA LYS A 284 -0.68 28.56 -32.58
C LYS A 284 -2.08 28.01 -32.32
N GLN A 285 -2.24 27.20 -31.28
CA GLN A 285 -3.54 26.64 -30.93
C GLN A 285 -4.50 27.71 -30.38
N GLU A 286 -4.00 28.70 -29.64
CA GLU A 286 -4.84 29.80 -29.15
C GLU A 286 -5.39 30.66 -30.31
N VAL A 287 -4.54 31.00 -31.28
CA VAL A 287 -4.98 31.70 -32.50
C VAL A 287 -6.02 30.87 -33.26
N SER A 288 -5.73 29.59 -33.52
CA SER A 288 -6.70 28.71 -34.19
C SER A 288 -8.00 28.53 -33.40
N LEU A 289 -7.93 28.49 -32.07
CA LEU A 289 -9.12 28.41 -31.23
C LEU A 289 -10.00 29.65 -31.43
N ALA A 290 -9.41 30.85 -31.35
CA ALA A 290 -10.13 32.12 -31.52
C ALA A 290 -10.80 32.21 -32.90
N GLU A 291 -10.07 31.87 -33.97
CA GLU A 291 -10.62 31.83 -35.33
C GLU A 291 -11.79 30.83 -35.45
N MET A 292 -11.63 29.62 -34.91
CA MET A 292 -12.64 28.57 -35.07
C MET A 292 -13.91 28.81 -34.27
N ILE A 293 -13.82 29.36 -33.05
CA ILE A 293 -15.02 29.65 -32.25
C ILE A 293 -15.83 30.83 -32.81
N GLU A 294 -15.22 31.67 -33.64
CA GLU A 294 -15.87 32.75 -34.38
C GLU A 294 -16.49 32.26 -35.69
N LEU A 295 -15.74 31.47 -36.48
CA LEU A 295 -16.20 30.93 -37.76
C LEU A 295 -17.30 29.86 -37.63
N TYR A 296 -17.34 29.13 -36.51
CA TYR A 296 -18.29 28.03 -36.27
C TYR A 296 -19.12 28.31 -35.01
N PRO A 297 -20.27 29.02 -35.12
CA PRO A 297 -21.03 29.51 -33.96
C PRO A 297 -21.47 28.43 -32.97
N THR A 298 -21.91 27.26 -33.45
CA THR A 298 -22.30 26.11 -32.61
C THR A 298 -21.11 25.61 -31.79
N LEU A 299 -19.94 25.49 -32.43
CA LEU A 299 -18.70 25.05 -31.80
C LEU A 299 -18.23 26.07 -30.75
N GLY A 300 -18.31 27.36 -31.08
CA GLY A 300 -18.00 28.45 -30.16
C GLY A 300 -18.94 28.49 -28.95
N GLN A 301 -20.24 28.23 -29.14
CA GLN A 301 -21.19 28.14 -28.03
C GLN A 301 -20.88 26.95 -27.11
N ALA A 302 -20.64 25.76 -27.68
CA ALA A 302 -20.28 24.57 -26.92
C ALA A 302 -18.99 24.79 -26.12
N TYR A 303 -17.99 25.42 -26.72
CA TYR A 303 -16.73 25.75 -26.06
C TYR A 303 -16.94 26.71 -24.87
N ARG A 304 -17.72 27.79 -25.06
CA ARG A 304 -18.05 28.72 -23.97
C ARG A 304 -18.77 28.02 -22.81
N LEU A 305 -19.75 27.15 -23.10
CA LEU A 305 -20.46 26.39 -22.08
C LEU A 305 -19.54 25.44 -21.31
N LYS A 306 -18.63 24.74 -22.00
CA LYS A 306 -17.59 23.93 -21.37
C LYS A 306 -16.74 24.79 -20.42
N GLU A 307 -16.18 25.89 -20.91
CA GLU A 307 -15.28 26.72 -20.10
C GLU A 307 -15.98 27.35 -18.89
N LEU A 308 -17.26 27.72 -19.01
CA LEU A 308 -18.06 28.21 -17.87
C LEU A 308 -18.18 27.15 -16.77
N MET A 309 -18.43 25.88 -17.14
CA MET A 309 -18.58 24.78 -16.20
C MET A 309 -17.23 24.32 -15.60
N VAL A 310 -16.17 24.28 -16.41
CA VAL A 310 -14.82 23.87 -15.95
C VAL A 310 -14.24 24.89 -14.97
N ASN A 311 -14.57 26.17 -15.12
CA ASN A 311 -14.08 27.28 -14.30
C ASN A 311 -15.07 27.70 -13.19
N ALA A 312 -16.24 27.06 -13.09
CA ALA A 312 -17.12 27.24 -11.94
C ALA A 312 -16.40 26.74 -10.68
N ARG A 313 -16.23 27.63 -9.70
CA ARG A 313 -15.68 27.33 -8.38
C ARG A 313 -16.80 27.01 -7.42
#